data_AF-A0A0Q3W0E1-F1
#
_entry.id   AF-A0A0Q3W0E1-F1
#
_cell.length_a   1.000
_cell.length_b   1.000
_cell.length_c   1.000
_cell.angle_alpha   90.00
_cell.angle_beta   90.00
_cell.angle_gamma   90.00
#
_symmetry.space_group_name_H-M   'P 1'
#
loop_
_entity.id
_entity.type
_entity.pdbx_description
1 polymer ?
#
loop_
_entity_poly.entity_id
_entity_poly.type
_entity_poly.pdbx_seq_one_letter_code
_entity_poly.pdbx_strand_id
1 'polypeptide(L)'
;MKKILIVLVVILLMFFLYFYQSPIISTGEAINNAEKYLLNPPEEWKNAISFNGLDEISPENISVNLIPKQGYWNEITNKMKWEVTIKYTGQESTIVMDAYTGEFINLYGPLN
;
A
#
# COMPACT_ATOMS: atom_id res chain seq x y z
N MET A 1 -42.06 -12.26 4.46
CA MET A 1 -40.84 -12.73 3.76
C MET A 1 -40.26 -11.67 2.81
N LYS A 2 -40.98 -11.22 1.77
CA LYS A 2 -40.46 -10.22 0.80
C LYS A 2 -39.93 -8.92 1.43
N LYS A 3 -40.60 -8.36 2.45
CA LYS A 3 -40.15 -7.14 3.16
C LYS A 3 -38.82 -7.34 3.91
N ILE A 4 -38.63 -8.49 4.56
CA ILE A 4 -37.39 -8.83 5.28
C ILE A 4 -36.24 -8.98 4.28
N LEU A 5 -36.51 -9.64 3.13
CA LEU A 5 -35.52 -9.77 2.05
C LEU A 5 -35.08 -8.41 1.52
N ILE A 6 -36.02 -7.47 1.30
CA ILE A 6 -35.71 -6.12 0.83
C ILE A 6 -34.82 -5.38 1.85
N VAL A 7 -35.15 -5.43 3.14
CA VAL A 7 -34.33 -4.80 4.19
C VAL A 7 -32.92 -5.38 4.20
N LEU A 8 -32.77 -6.70 4.06
CA LEU A 8 -31.48 -7.36 4.05
C LEU A 8 -30.64 -6.96 2.83
N VAL A 9 -31.27 -6.86 1.65
CA VAL A 9 -30.63 -6.36 0.43
C VAL A 9 -30.17 -4.91 0.61
N VAL A 10 -30.98 -4.03 1.19
CA VAL A 10 -30.61 -2.63 1.43
C VAL A 10 -29.41 -2.52 2.38
N ILE A 11 -29.40 -3.30 3.47
CA ILE A 11 -28.27 -3.34 4.41
C ILE A 11 -26.99 -3.78 3.68
N LEU A 12 -27.08 -4.85 2.88
CA LEU A 12 -25.94 -5.35 2.11
C LEU A 12 -25.42 -4.31 1.10
N LEU A 13 -26.33 -3.57 0.46
CA LEU A 13 -25.99 -2.50 -0.48
C LEU A 13 -25.32 -1.31 0.22
N MET A 14 -25.77 -0.95 1.43
CA MET A 14 -25.13 0.07 2.26
C MET A 14 -23.71 -0.34 2.68
N PHE A 15 -23.50 -1.59 3.11
CA PHE A 15 -22.17 -2.10 3.41
C PHE A 15 -21.26 -2.05 2.18
N PHE A 16 -21.77 -2.47 1.01
CA PHE A 16 -21.00 -2.43 -0.23
C PHE A 16 -20.58 -1.00 -0.59
N LEU A 17 -21.50 -0.03 -0.50
CA LEU A 17 -21.20 1.38 -0.75
C LEU A 17 -20.17 1.93 0.25
N TYR A 18 -20.27 1.57 1.52
CA TYR A 18 -19.32 1.97 2.56
C TYR A 18 -17.91 1.46 2.27
N PHE A 19 -17.76 0.18 1.91
CA PHE A 19 -16.46 -0.40 1.55
C PHE A 19 -15.91 0.16 0.24
N TYR A 20 -16.77 0.52 -0.70
CA TYR A 20 -16.37 1.12 -1.98
C TYR A 20 -15.87 2.57 -1.82
N GLN A 21 -16.46 3.33 -0.90
CA GLN A 21 -16.09 4.72 -0.62
C GLN A 21 -14.98 4.88 0.43
N SER A 22 -14.42 3.77 0.94
CA SER A 22 -13.37 3.84 1.96
C SER A 22 -12.17 4.66 1.45
N PRO A 23 -11.74 5.71 2.17
CA PRO A 23 -10.64 6.54 1.73
C PRO A 23 -9.34 5.74 1.67
N ILE A 24 -8.45 6.11 0.75
CA ILE A 24 -7.08 5.60 0.72
C ILE A 24 -6.18 6.48 1.60
N ILE A 25 -5.11 5.90 2.12
CA ILE A 25 -4.07 6.64 2.82
C ILE A 25 -3.41 7.64 1.87
N SER A 26 -2.98 8.76 2.44
CA SER A 26 -2.32 9.83 1.69
C SER A 26 -0.92 9.43 1.21
N THR A 27 -0.40 10.14 0.22
CA THR A 27 1.00 9.97 -0.23
C THR A 27 2.00 10.12 0.91
N GLY A 28 1.79 11.09 1.82
CA GLY A 28 2.68 11.29 2.97
C GLY A 28 2.63 10.13 3.96
N GLU A 29 1.44 9.58 4.24
CA GLU A 29 1.31 8.37 5.05
C GLU A 29 1.95 7.16 4.37
N ALA A 30 1.80 7.02 3.05
CA ALA A 30 2.44 5.95 2.29
C ALA A 30 3.98 6.02 2.38
N ILE A 31 4.57 7.22 2.25
CA ILE A 31 6.01 7.44 2.42
C ILE A 31 6.45 7.11 3.84
N ASN A 32 5.74 7.62 4.86
CA ASN A 32 6.06 7.34 6.26
C ASN A 32 5.96 5.85 6.60
N ASN A 33 4.99 5.15 6.02
CA ASN A 33 4.87 3.70 6.21
C ASN A 33 6.00 2.95 5.49
N ALA A 34 6.36 3.37 4.28
CA ALA A 34 7.49 2.78 3.54
C ALA A 34 8.81 2.94 4.30
N GLU A 35 9.07 4.12 4.87
CA GLU A 35 10.23 4.37 5.72
C GLU A 35 10.27 3.40 6.91
N LYS A 36 9.14 3.24 7.63
CA LYS A 36 9.04 2.29 8.75
C LYS A 36 9.36 0.86 8.34
N TYR A 37 8.88 0.44 7.16
CA TYR A 37 9.15 -0.89 6.63
C TYR A 37 10.60 -1.07 6.17
N LEU A 38 11.27 -0.03 5.68
CA LEU A 38 12.71 -0.10 5.36
C LEU A 38 13.62 -0.03 6.58
N LEU A 39 13.21 0.68 7.64
CA LEU A 39 13.92 0.69 8.93
C LEU A 39 13.78 -0.64 9.68
N ASN A 40 12.65 -1.33 9.49
CA ASN A 40 12.37 -2.63 10.11
C ASN A 40 11.90 -3.63 9.05
N PRO A 41 12.78 -4.03 8.12
CA PRO A 41 12.40 -4.91 7.03
C PRO A 41 12.11 -6.33 7.56
N PRO A 42 11.33 -7.13 6.80
CA PRO A 42 11.15 -8.54 7.09
C PRO A 42 12.49 -9.27 7.24
N GLU A 43 12.52 -10.35 8.02
CA GLU A 43 13.76 -11.04 8.40
C GLU A 43 14.62 -11.46 7.20
N GLU A 44 13.97 -11.86 6.09
CA GLU A 44 14.60 -12.22 4.82
C GLU A 44 15.45 -11.10 4.20
N TRP A 45 15.08 -9.84 4.46
CA TRP A 45 15.69 -8.64 3.85
C TRP A 45 16.63 -7.87 4.78
N LYS A 46 16.68 -8.25 6.07
CA LYS A 46 17.38 -7.50 7.12
C LYS A 46 18.88 -7.30 6.87
N ASN A 47 19.52 -8.23 6.16
CA ASN A 47 20.95 -8.16 5.84
C ASN A 47 21.24 -7.49 4.49
N ALA A 48 20.22 -7.31 3.63
CA ALA A 48 20.38 -6.72 2.30
C ALA A 48 20.14 -5.21 2.30
N ILE A 49 19.30 -4.72 3.22
CA ILE A 49 18.88 -3.33 3.31
C ILE A 49 19.70 -2.61 4.37
N SER A 50 20.44 -1.58 3.95
CA SER A 50 21.16 -0.66 4.83
C SER A 50 20.56 0.74 4.71
N PHE A 51 19.37 0.91 5.30
CA PHE A 51 18.59 2.14 5.24
C PHE A 51 18.60 2.86 6.60
N ASN A 52 18.89 4.16 6.60
CA ASN A 52 19.06 4.98 7.81
C ASN A 52 17.96 6.03 8.02
N GLY A 53 16.87 5.97 7.24
CA GLY A 53 15.79 6.96 7.27
C GLY A 53 15.80 7.90 6.06
N LEU A 54 14.79 8.76 5.99
CA LEU A 54 14.59 9.70 4.88
C LEU A 54 15.34 11.03 5.04
N ASP A 55 15.92 11.32 6.21
CA ASP A 55 16.51 12.64 6.54
C ASP A 55 17.58 13.11 5.52
N GLU A 56 18.35 12.18 4.97
CA GLU A 56 19.42 12.46 3.99
C GLU A 56 18.98 12.22 2.53
N ILE A 57 17.72 11.83 2.30
CA ILE A 57 17.22 11.46 0.98
C ILE A 57 16.50 12.64 0.34
N SER A 58 17.01 13.07 -0.82
CA SER A 58 16.35 14.08 -1.65
C SER A 58 14.96 13.60 -2.12
N PRO A 59 13.92 14.45 -2.13
CA PRO A 59 12.58 14.06 -2.60
C PRO A 59 12.54 13.46 -4.01
N GLU A 60 13.49 13.82 -4.88
CA GLU A 60 13.60 13.26 -6.24
C GLU A 60 13.98 11.77 -6.27
N ASN A 61 14.52 11.25 -5.16
CA ASN A 61 14.87 9.84 -4.97
C ASN A 61 13.70 9.02 -4.40
N ILE A 62 12.53 9.66 -4.19
CA ILE A 62 11.32 9.02 -3.70
C ILE A 62 10.28 9.07 -4.82
N SER A 63 9.90 7.91 -5.33
CA SER A 63 8.79 7.77 -6.28
C SER A 63 7.61 7.09 -5.59
N VAL A 64 6.42 7.63 -5.77
CA VAL A 64 5.19 7.08 -5.17
C VAL A 64 4.15 6.90 -6.25
N ASN A 65 3.74 5.65 -6.47
CA ASN A 65 2.78 5.28 -7.50
C ASN A 65 1.56 4.61 -6.88
N LEU A 66 0.37 5.13 -7.20
CA LEU A 66 -0.89 4.49 -6.87
C LEU A 66 -1.32 3.65 -8.07
N ILE A 67 -1.34 2.32 -7.91
CA ILE A 67 -1.67 1.42 -9.01
C ILE A 67 -2.75 0.40 -8.62
N PRO A 68 -3.52 -0.12 -9.59
CA PRO A 68 -4.49 -1.19 -9.31
C PRO A 68 -3.81 -2.45 -8.77
N LYS A 69 -4.43 -3.10 -7.80
CA LYS A 69 -4.08 -4.47 -7.39
C LYS A 69 -4.51 -5.43 -8.49
N GLN A 70 -3.62 -6.36 -8.84
CA GLN A 70 -3.91 -7.41 -9.81
C GLN A 70 -4.78 -8.51 -9.20
N GLY A 71 -5.59 -9.18 -10.03
CA GLY A 71 -6.38 -10.35 -9.66
C GLY A 71 -7.89 -10.10 -9.72
N TYR A 72 -8.64 -11.16 -10.02
CA TYR A 72 -10.08 -11.11 -10.36
C TYR A 72 -10.92 -10.26 -9.39
N TRP A 73 -10.80 -10.50 -8.08
CA TRP A 73 -11.57 -9.75 -7.08
C TRP A 73 -11.14 -8.29 -6.94
N ASN A 74 -9.84 -8.01 -7.11
CA ASN A 74 -9.29 -6.66 -7.00
C ASN A 74 -9.70 -5.79 -8.18
N GLU A 75 -9.80 -6.37 -9.37
CA GLU A 75 -10.32 -5.72 -10.58
C GLU A 75 -11.80 -5.37 -10.43
N ILE A 76 -12.62 -6.28 -9.90
CA ILE A 76 -14.05 -6.04 -9.64
C ILE A 76 -14.26 -4.94 -8.59
N THR A 77 -13.43 -4.94 -7.56
CA THR A 77 -13.55 -4.00 -6.42
C THR A 77 -12.71 -2.73 -6.60
N ASN A 78 -12.01 -2.59 -7.72
CA ASN A 78 -11.09 -1.50 -8.04
C ASN A 78 -10.11 -1.18 -6.89
N LYS A 79 -9.56 -2.21 -6.26
CA LYS A 79 -8.65 -2.05 -5.11
C LYS A 79 -7.29 -1.54 -5.59
N MET A 80 -6.79 -0.52 -4.92
CA MET A 80 -5.51 0.10 -5.20
C MET A 80 -4.42 -0.37 -4.22
N LYS A 81 -3.16 -0.23 -4.63
CA LYS A 81 -1.96 -0.39 -3.82
C LYS A 81 -1.02 0.79 -4.05
N TRP A 82 -0.26 1.12 -3.02
CA TRP A 82 0.86 2.04 -3.13
C TRP A 82 2.13 1.26 -3.44
N GLU A 83 2.91 1.78 -4.38
CA GLU A 83 4.29 1.38 -4.60
C GLU A 83 5.17 2.60 -4.31
N VAL A 84 5.97 2.49 -3.25
CA VAL A 84 6.88 3.55 -2.80
C VAL A 84 8.30 3.06 -3.06
N THR A 85 8.96 3.68 -4.03
CA THR A 85 10.34 3.39 -4.40
C THR A 85 11.25 4.44 -3.80
N ILE A 86 12.27 4.00 -3.06
CA ILE A 86 13.24 4.88 -2.39
C ILE A 86 14.64 4.48 -2.86
N LYS A 87 15.39 5.46 -3.39
CA LYS A 87 16.79 5.31 -3.77
C LYS A 87 17.70 5.83 -2.66
N TYR A 88 18.60 4.99 -2.16
CA TYR A 88 19.50 5.29 -1.05
C TYR A 88 20.82 4.52 -1.20
N THR A 89 21.96 5.15 -0.89
CA THR A 89 23.27 4.48 -0.80
C THR A 89 23.62 3.58 -2.00
N GLY A 90 23.26 4.00 -3.22
CA GLY A 90 23.49 3.23 -4.45
C GLY A 90 22.56 2.02 -4.66
N GLN A 91 21.50 1.92 -3.86
CA GLN A 91 20.47 0.89 -3.91
C GLN A 91 19.10 1.51 -4.16
N GLU A 92 18.18 0.71 -4.70
CA GLU A 92 16.78 1.09 -4.90
C GLU A 92 15.86 0.00 -4.34
N SER A 93 14.94 0.36 -3.45
CA SER A 93 13.94 -0.58 -2.92
C SER A 93 12.54 -0.07 -3.13
N THR A 94 11.61 -0.97 -3.45
CA THR A 94 10.20 -0.65 -3.63
C THR A 94 9.36 -1.38 -2.60
N ILE A 95 8.67 -0.61 -1.76
CA ILE A 95 7.68 -1.11 -0.81
C ILE A 95 6.31 -1.10 -1.47
N VAL A 96 5.64 -2.25 -1.42
CA VAL A 96 4.26 -2.42 -1.88
C VAL A 96 3.36 -2.54 -0.66
N MET A 97 2.33 -1.70 -0.59
CA MET A 97 1.37 -1.70 0.52
C MET A 97 -0.07 -1.50 0.04
N ASP A 98 -1.03 -1.96 0.83
CA ASP A 98 -2.45 -1.76 0.56
C ASP A 98 -2.82 -0.28 0.71
N ALA A 99 -3.49 0.29 -0.29
CA ALA A 99 -3.77 1.73 -0.30
C ALA A 99 -4.83 2.17 0.73
N TYR A 100 -5.64 1.26 1.27
CA TYR A 100 -6.72 1.58 2.20
C TYR A 100 -6.29 1.42 3.66
N THR A 101 -5.41 0.47 3.92
CA THR A 101 -4.97 0.10 5.27
C THR A 101 -3.53 0.52 5.56
N GLY A 102 -2.71 0.73 4.53
CA GLY A 102 -1.27 0.92 4.66
C GLY A 102 -0.51 -0.35 5.04
N GLU A 103 -1.17 -1.51 5.06
CA GLU A 103 -0.54 -2.78 5.40
C GLU A 103 0.47 -3.20 4.34
N PHE A 104 1.62 -3.68 4.80
CA PHE A 104 2.66 -4.28 3.97
C PHE A 104 2.11 -5.44 3.13
N ILE A 105 2.42 -5.43 1.84
CA ILE A 105 2.12 -6.51 0.91
C ILE A 105 3.42 -7.19 0.47
N ASN A 106 4.39 -6.40 0.03
CA ASN A 106 5.63 -6.94 -0.51
C ASN A 106 6.77 -5.91 -0.45
N LEU A 107 8.01 -6.40 -0.54
CA LEU A 107 9.22 -5.61 -0.70
C LEU A 107 9.98 -6.15 -1.90
N TYR A 108 10.26 -5.27 -2.86
CA TYR A 108 11.22 -5.56 -3.93
C TYR A 108 12.56 -4.95 -3.54
N GLY A 109 13.54 -5.85 -3.41
CA GLY A 109 14.82 -5.59 -2.77
C GLY A 109 15.77 -4.70 -3.55
N PRO A 110 16.90 -4.32 -2.91
CA PRO A 110 17.86 -3.40 -3.47
C PRO A 110 18.36 -3.90 -4.82
N LEU A 111 17.93 -3.22 -5.88
CA LEU A 111 18.50 -3.37 -7.22
C LEU A 111 19.72 -2.42 -7.31
N ASN A 112 20.83 -2.94 -7.84
CA ASN A 112 22.04 -2.18 -8.19
C ASN A 112 21.97 -1.68 -9.64
#